data_AF-A0AB34JX25-F1
#
_entry.id   AF-A0AB34JX25-F1
#
_cell.length_a   1.000
_cell.length_b   1.000
_cell.length_c   1.000
_cell.angle_alpha   90.00
_cell.angle_beta   90.00
_cell.angle_gamma   90.00
#
_symmetry.space_group_name_H-M   'P 1'
#
loop_
_entity.id
_entity.type
_entity.pdbx_description
1 polymer ?
#
loop_
_entity_poly.entity_id
_entity_poly.type
_entity_poly.pdbx_seq_one_letter_code
_entity_poly.pdbx_strand_id
1 'polypeptide(L)'
;MTARRQSCKAFARHATRLCAPPSPLAAYRAHEASLRTGFTHLYARRERLDRSPAAAFRSQCRDGGHTSQTSGCVPGFVQANFVALPRAHAFDFLKFCLHNPRACPLLDVTAPGSPSPTIVAPGADLRTDIPKYCIWRDGEVAGEASDVVDLWDDSMVGFLLGCSFSWESILQREGLPPRQVEQGVNVPMFQTSLRNASVGPFAGNLVVSMRPYLPSQLGRVEAITSAYPGAHGGPVHWGDPTELGLTFSQLTRPCWGDPVEIRPGEVPVFWACGVTPQTALREARLPLAITHAPGHMFICDLQDSELKV
;
A
#
# COMPACT_ATOMS: atom_id res chain seq x y z
N MET A 1 -33.01 -19.40 -21.08
CA MET A 1 -32.28 -18.10 -21.12
C MET A 1 -32.83 -17.07 -20.11
N THR A 2 -33.32 -17.50 -18.93
CA THR A 2 -34.10 -16.61 -18.05
C THR A 2 -33.83 -16.77 -16.53
N ALA A 3 -32.80 -17.52 -16.11
CA ALA A 3 -32.49 -17.72 -14.69
C ALA A 3 -31.32 -16.86 -14.15
N ARG A 4 -30.49 -16.25 -15.01
CA ARG A 4 -29.30 -15.49 -14.58
C ARG A 4 -29.51 -13.99 -14.30
N ARG A 5 -30.69 -13.43 -14.61
CA ARG A 5 -30.96 -11.99 -14.42
C ARG A 5 -31.62 -11.63 -13.08
N GLN A 6 -32.08 -12.60 -12.30
CA GLN A 6 -32.70 -12.36 -10.99
C GLN A 6 -31.69 -12.23 -9.83
N SER A 7 -30.49 -12.80 -9.96
CA SER A 7 -29.45 -12.74 -8.92
C SER A 7 -28.83 -11.35 -8.74
N CYS A 8 -28.69 -10.54 -9.81
CA CYS A 8 -28.13 -9.19 -9.69
C CYS A 8 -29.07 -8.14 -9.07
N LYS A 9 -30.40 -8.38 -9.08
CA LYS A 9 -31.37 -7.43 -8.49
C LYS A 9 -31.59 -7.64 -6.99
N ALA A 10 -31.20 -8.79 -6.44
CA ALA A 10 -31.35 -9.09 -5.02
C ALA A 10 -30.31 -8.37 -4.13
N PHE A 11 -29.13 -8.05 -4.66
CA PHE A 11 -28.11 -7.30 -3.92
C PHE A 11 -28.53 -5.84 -3.65
N ALA A 12 -29.40 -5.27 -4.50
CA ALA A 12 -29.74 -3.85 -4.47
C ALA A 12 -30.94 -3.49 -3.57
N ARG A 13 -31.64 -4.45 -2.95
CA ARG A 13 -32.94 -4.18 -2.29
C ARG A 13 -33.15 -4.79 -0.90
N HIS A 14 -32.11 -5.36 -0.28
CA HIS A 14 -32.20 -5.91 1.09
C HIS A 14 -31.10 -5.41 2.03
N ALA A 15 -30.45 -4.28 1.72
CA ALA A 15 -29.71 -3.50 2.71
C ALA A 15 -30.71 -2.69 3.57
N THR A 16 -31.61 -3.37 4.26
CA THR A 16 -32.52 -2.75 5.21
C THR A 16 -31.75 -2.52 6.51
N ARG A 17 -31.25 -1.29 6.69
CA ARG A 17 -31.06 -0.62 8.00
C ARG A 17 -30.31 -1.38 9.10
N LEU A 18 -29.12 -1.90 8.81
CA LEU A 18 -28.02 -1.69 9.76
C LEU A 18 -27.32 -0.43 9.28
N CYS A 19 -27.65 0.72 9.87
CA CYS A 19 -27.07 2.00 9.49
C CYS A 19 -25.58 1.92 9.80
N ALA A 20 -24.75 1.59 8.80
CA ALA A 20 -23.32 1.79 8.92
C ALA A 20 -23.08 3.26 9.32
N PRO A 21 -22.08 3.54 10.18
CA PRO A 21 -21.68 4.91 10.44
C PRO A 21 -21.42 5.65 9.11
N PRO A 22 -21.54 6.99 9.09
CA PRO A 22 -21.24 7.79 7.91
C PRO A 22 -19.87 7.43 7.34
N SER A 23 -19.79 7.28 6.01
CA SER A 23 -18.52 7.01 5.32
C SER A 23 -17.49 8.11 5.60
N PRO A 24 -16.20 7.77 5.76
CA PRO A 24 -15.14 8.74 6.02
C PRO A 24 -14.72 9.48 4.74
N LEU A 25 -15.35 9.21 3.60
CA LEU A 25 -14.94 9.75 2.30
C LEU A 25 -15.00 11.28 2.24
N ALA A 26 -15.99 11.89 2.90
CA ALA A 26 -16.08 13.35 2.98
C ALA A 26 -14.87 13.93 3.73
N ALA A 27 -14.50 13.35 4.88
CA ALA A 27 -13.32 13.75 5.65
C ALA A 27 -12.01 13.49 4.88
N TYR A 28 -11.93 12.35 4.17
CA TYR A 28 -10.80 12.04 3.30
C TYR A 28 -10.62 13.09 2.20
N ARG A 29 -11.71 13.50 1.52
CA ARG A 29 -11.69 14.52 0.46
C ARG A 29 -11.42 15.93 0.95
N ALA A 30 -11.82 16.25 2.18
CA ALA A 30 -11.63 17.58 2.76
C ALA A 30 -10.17 17.91 3.10
N HIS A 31 -9.23 16.98 2.86
CA HIS A 31 -7.82 17.14 3.25
C HIS A 31 -7.67 17.57 4.72
N GLU A 32 -8.47 17.01 5.64
CA GLU A 32 -8.27 17.28 7.07
C GLU A 32 -6.91 16.68 7.49
N ALA A 33 -5.95 17.59 7.51
CA ALA A 33 -4.52 17.40 7.58
C ALA A 33 -4.03 16.99 8.98
N SER A 34 -4.58 15.91 9.54
CA SER A 34 -4.08 15.38 10.83
C SER A 34 -3.17 14.15 10.68
N LEU A 35 -3.11 13.53 9.50
CA LEU A 35 -2.28 12.34 9.30
C LEU A 35 -0.83 12.73 9.04
N ARG A 36 -0.01 12.58 10.08
CA ARG A 36 1.43 12.72 9.98
C ARG A 36 2.01 11.55 9.19
N THR A 37 2.39 11.77 7.94
CA THR A 37 3.49 11.01 7.32
C THR A 37 4.40 11.93 6.52
N GLY A 38 5.56 12.16 7.13
CA GLY A 38 6.81 12.65 6.56
C GLY A 38 7.93 12.18 7.49
N PHE A 39 7.90 10.88 7.84
CA PHE A 39 8.68 10.18 8.88
C PHE A 39 8.17 10.32 10.33
N THR A 40 6.86 10.21 10.54
CA THR A 40 6.09 10.39 11.79
C THR A 40 6.92 10.41 13.10
N HIS A 41 7.66 11.50 13.26
CA HIS A 41 8.79 11.81 14.17
C HIS A 41 9.75 10.68 14.61
N LEU A 42 10.03 9.75 13.70
CA LEU A 42 11.04 8.68 13.81
C LEU A 42 10.67 7.61 14.85
N TYR A 43 9.60 6.88 14.54
CA TYR A 43 9.21 5.56 15.04
C TYR A 43 10.04 5.01 16.20
N ALA A 44 9.38 4.75 17.34
CA ALA A 44 9.99 4.42 18.62
C ALA A 44 10.88 3.17 18.54
N ARG A 45 12.15 3.34 18.16
CA ARG A 45 13.15 2.26 18.14
C ARG A 45 13.26 1.69 19.54
N ARG A 46 12.63 0.55 19.77
CA ARG A 46 12.83 -0.19 21.00
C ARG A 46 14.18 -0.88 20.88
N GLU A 47 15.18 -0.39 21.60
CA GLU A 47 16.57 -0.90 21.58
C GLU A 47 16.68 -2.41 21.84
N ARG A 48 15.65 -3.03 22.42
CA ARG A 48 15.62 -4.45 22.80
C ARG A 48 15.01 -5.38 21.74
N LEU A 49 14.63 -4.89 20.56
CA LEU A 49 14.07 -5.75 19.52
C LEU A 49 15.20 -6.39 18.70
N ASP A 50 15.17 -7.73 18.60
CA ASP A 50 16.03 -8.47 17.69
C ASP A 50 15.63 -8.17 16.24
N ARG A 51 16.58 -7.64 15.47
CA ARG A 51 16.41 -7.25 14.05
C ARG A 51 17.14 -8.21 13.10
N SER A 52 17.85 -9.20 13.65
CA SER A 52 18.60 -10.18 12.87
C SER A 52 17.74 -10.94 11.85
N PRO A 53 16.43 -11.24 12.09
CA PRO A 53 15.62 -11.91 11.08
C PRO A 53 15.41 -11.07 9.81
N ALA A 54 15.15 -9.78 9.95
CA ALA A 54 14.99 -8.86 8.81
C ALA A 54 16.31 -8.71 8.04
N ALA A 55 17.42 -8.53 8.75
CA ALA A 55 18.75 -8.43 8.12
C ALA A 55 19.14 -9.73 7.39
N ALA A 56 18.88 -10.90 7.99
CA ALA A 56 19.15 -12.20 7.37
C ALA A 56 18.30 -12.42 6.12
N PHE A 57 17.02 -12.01 6.15
CA PHE A 57 16.16 -12.07 4.97
C PHE A 57 16.69 -11.20 3.83
N ARG A 58 17.09 -9.95 4.13
CA ARG A 58 17.70 -9.06 3.12
C ARG A 58 18.98 -9.65 2.52
N SER A 59 19.81 -10.32 3.33
CA SER A 59 20.97 -11.07 2.81
C SER A 59 20.54 -12.17 1.85
N GLN A 60 19.48 -12.92 2.16
CA GLN A 60 18.97 -13.95 1.25
C GLN A 60 18.48 -13.37 -0.07
N CYS A 61 17.83 -12.20 -0.07
CA CYS A 61 17.48 -11.50 -1.31
C CYS A 61 18.74 -11.13 -2.11
N ARG A 62 19.71 -10.50 -1.44
CA ARG A 62 20.97 -10.04 -2.04
C ARG A 62 21.76 -11.17 -2.70
N ASP A 63 21.81 -12.32 -2.04
CA ASP A 63 22.53 -13.49 -2.52
C ASP A 63 21.73 -14.32 -3.54
N GLY A 64 20.52 -13.88 -3.91
CA GLY A 64 19.61 -14.58 -4.83
C GLY A 64 18.95 -15.84 -4.23
N GLY A 65 19.08 -16.05 -2.92
CA GLY A 65 18.49 -17.17 -2.19
C GLY A 65 16.97 -17.06 -1.98
N HIS A 66 16.40 -15.85 -2.05
CA HIS A 66 14.95 -15.64 -1.99
C HIS A 66 14.46 -14.79 -3.18
N THR A 67 13.61 -15.36 -4.02
CA THR A 67 13.08 -14.71 -5.23
C THR A 67 11.54 -14.71 -5.31
N SER A 68 10.85 -15.20 -4.28
CA SER A 68 9.39 -15.28 -4.24
C SER A 68 8.75 -14.09 -3.52
N GLN A 69 7.42 -14.09 -3.42
CA GLN A 69 6.69 -13.08 -2.67
C GLN A 69 7.16 -13.02 -1.21
N THR A 70 7.08 -11.82 -0.61
CA THR A 70 7.59 -11.54 0.75
C THR A 70 6.52 -11.60 1.83
N SER A 71 5.25 -11.78 1.46
CA SER A 71 4.14 -11.90 2.41
C SER A 71 4.38 -13.05 3.38
N GLY A 72 4.38 -12.76 4.68
CA GLY A 72 4.58 -13.76 5.74
C GLY A 72 6.03 -14.23 5.95
N CYS A 73 7.03 -13.77 5.18
CA CYS A 73 8.40 -14.28 5.29
C CYS A 73 9.10 -13.90 6.61
N VAL A 74 8.89 -12.68 7.09
CA VAL A 74 9.45 -12.21 8.37
C VAL A 74 8.32 -11.59 9.20
N PRO A 75 7.51 -12.40 9.89
CA PRO A 75 6.33 -11.93 10.61
C PRO A 75 6.66 -10.86 11.66
N GLY A 76 5.84 -9.81 11.72
CA GLY A 76 5.99 -8.71 12.69
C GLY A 76 6.94 -7.60 12.25
N PHE A 77 7.60 -7.73 11.09
CA PHE A 77 8.40 -6.68 10.49
C PHE A 77 7.66 -5.96 9.38
N VAL A 78 7.86 -4.65 9.33
CA VAL A 78 7.27 -3.76 8.34
C VAL A 78 7.81 -4.11 6.96
N GLN A 79 6.88 -4.30 6.03
CA GLN A 79 7.19 -4.40 4.61
C GLN A 79 6.91 -3.06 3.92
N ALA A 80 7.88 -2.58 3.15
CA ALA A 80 7.79 -1.31 2.45
C ALA A 80 7.72 -1.52 0.94
N ASN A 81 6.84 -0.75 0.30
CA ASN A 81 6.88 -0.51 -1.12
C ASN A 81 8.12 0.34 -1.44
N PHE A 82 8.77 0.05 -2.56
CA PHE A 82 9.97 0.75 -3.02
C PHE A 82 9.73 1.47 -4.34
N VAL A 83 10.24 2.71 -4.44
CA VAL A 83 10.33 3.52 -5.66
C VAL A 83 11.71 4.19 -5.70
N ALA A 84 12.36 4.21 -6.86
CA ALA A 84 13.63 4.88 -7.09
C ALA A 84 13.55 5.74 -8.36
N LEU A 85 14.01 6.98 -8.28
CA LEU A 85 13.89 7.99 -9.34
C LEU A 85 15.16 8.83 -9.45
N PRO A 86 15.48 9.36 -10.64
CA PRO A 86 16.54 10.37 -10.77
C PRO A 86 16.25 11.60 -9.91
N ARG A 87 17.30 12.22 -9.34
CA ARG A 87 17.24 13.38 -8.44
C ARG A 87 16.40 14.53 -8.99
N ALA A 88 16.42 14.74 -10.30
CA ALA A 88 15.66 15.78 -10.97
C ALA A 88 14.14 15.70 -10.71
N HIS A 89 13.61 14.49 -10.45
CA HIS A 89 12.19 14.25 -10.18
C HIS A 89 11.91 13.92 -8.71
N ALA A 90 12.93 13.61 -7.92
CA ALA A 90 12.80 13.18 -6.54
C ALA A 90 12.10 14.22 -5.64
N PHE A 91 12.37 15.52 -5.83
CA PHE A 91 11.73 16.56 -5.03
C PHE A 91 10.23 16.70 -5.29
N ASP A 92 9.80 16.58 -6.55
CA ASP A 92 8.39 16.59 -6.91
C ASP A 92 7.69 15.33 -6.39
N PHE A 93 8.34 14.17 -6.46
CA PHE A 93 7.79 12.94 -5.90
C PHE A 93 7.65 12.99 -4.37
N LEU A 94 8.63 13.58 -3.67
CA LEU A 94 8.55 13.81 -2.23
C LEU A 94 7.33 14.67 -1.88
N LYS A 95 7.17 15.82 -2.53
CA LYS A 95 5.98 16.68 -2.36
C LYS A 95 4.70 15.95 -2.72
N PHE A 96 4.69 15.15 -3.79
CA PHE A 96 3.54 14.30 -4.16
C PHE A 96 3.16 13.37 -3.01
N CYS A 97 4.13 12.71 -2.38
CA CYS A 97 3.87 11.85 -1.22
C CYS A 97 3.30 12.64 -0.04
N LEU A 98 3.85 13.83 0.25
CA LEU A 98 3.39 14.70 1.34
C LEU A 98 1.97 15.26 1.11
N HIS A 99 1.59 15.50 -0.14
CA HIS A 99 0.23 15.90 -0.50
C HIS A 99 -0.77 14.73 -0.55
N ASN A 100 -0.27 13.49 -0.61
CA ASN A 100 -1.08 12.27 -0.67
C ASN A 100 -0.68 11.25 0.41
N PRO A 101 -0.64 11.63 1.70
CA PRO A 101 0.04 10.86 2.76
C PRO A 101 -0.57 9.47 3.03
N ARG A 102 -1.89 9.31 2.85
CA ARG A 102 -2.52 7.97 2.99
C ARG A 102 -2.16 7.05 1.83
N ALA A 103 -2.08 7.58 0.61
CA ALA A 103 -1.79 6.79 -0.59
C ALA A 103 -0.28 6.49 -0.74
N CYS A 104 0.56 7.41 -0.28
CA CYS A 104 2.01 7.34 -0.35
C CYS A 104 2.63 7.60 1.03
N PRO A 105 2.40 6.72 2.03
CA PRO A 105 2.89 6.93 3.39
C PRO A 105 4.41 6.80 3.43
N LEU A 106 5.12 7.92 3.55
CA LEU A 106 6.58 7.94 3.45
C LEU A 106 7.26 7.39 4.72
N LEU A 107 8.14 6.39 4.55
CA LEU A 107 8.89 5.73 5.63
C LEU A 107 10.39 6.04 5.64
N ASP A 108 11.04 6.08 4.47
CA ASP A 108 12.44 6.51 4.34
C ASP A 108 12.70 7.17 2.97
N VAL A 109 13.70 8.04 2.88
CA VAL A 109 14.21 8.62 1.63
C VAL A 109 15.73 8.62 1.68
N THR A 110 16.38 8.01 0.69
CA THR A 110 17.84 7.97 0.64
C THR A 110 18.42 9.31 0.17
N ALA A 111 19.69 9.56 0.48
CA ALA A 111 20.43 10.64 -0.16
C ALA A 111 20.64 10.30 -1.66
N PRO A 112 20.73 11.30 -2.56
CA PRO A 112 21.08 11.05 -3.96
C PRO A 112 22.35 10.22 -4.11
N GLY A 113 22.30 9.20 -4.96
CA GLY A 113 23.38 8.24 -5.21
C GLY A 113 23.52 7.15 -4.13
N SER A 114 23.02 7.39 -2.91
CA SER A 114 23.08 6.39 -1.85
C SER A 114 21.94 5.37 -1.97
N PRO A 115 22.24 4.06 -2.02
CA PRO A 115 21.22 3.02 -1.97
C PRO A 115 20.80 2.65 -0.54
N SER A 116 21.46 3.20 0.48
CA SER A 116 21.20 2.81 1.88
C SER A 116 20.08 3.65 2.49
N PRO A 117 19.00 3.04 2.99
CA PRO A 117 18.03 3.71 3.84
C PRO A 117 18.64 3.92 5.24
N THR A 118 18.43 5.08 5.85
CA THR A 118 19.11 5.47 7.10
C THR A 118 18.22 5.43 8.33
N ILE A 119 16.90 5.35 8.14
CA ILE A 119 15.91 5.32 9.21
C ILE A 119 15.46 3.88 9.44
N VAL A 120 14.95 3.24 8.38
CA VAL A 120 14.17 2.01 8.51
C VAL A 120 14.99 0.73 8.40
N ALA A 121 16.19 0.78 7.81
CA ALA A 121 17.11 -0.35 7.74
C ALA A 121 18.57 0.08 7.46
N PRO A 122 19.26 0.74 8.41
CA PRO A 122 20.66 1.14 8.23
C PRO A 122 21.57 -0.03 7.84
N GLY A 123 22.38 0.17 6.80
CA GLY A 123 23.29 -0.85 6.27
C GLY A 123 22.66 -1.83 5.27
N ALA A 124 21.37 -1.67 4.95
CA ALA A 124 20.75 -2.33 3.81
C ALA A 124 21.17 -1.67 2.48
N ASP A 125 21.04 -2.42 1.39
CA ASP A 125 21.30 -1.95 0.02
C ASP A 125 20.05 -2.13 -0.85
N LEU A 126 19.34 -1.04 -1.15
CA LEU A 126 18.10 -1.08 -1.93
C LEU A 126 18.28 -1.59 -3.37
N ARG A 127 19.52 -1.74 -3.87
CA ARG A 127 19.78 -2.27 -5.21
C ARG A 127 19.69 -3.79 -5.30
N THR A 128 19.81 -4.48 -4.17
CA THR A 128 19.92 -5.96 -4.11
C THR A 128 19.06 -6.60 -3.02
N ASP A 129 18.68 -5.87 -1.97
CA ASP A 129 17.97 -6.42 -0.81
C ASP A 129 16.45 -6.62 -1.03
N ILE A 130 15.96 -6.49 -2.26
CA ILE A 130 14.57 -6.74 -2.64
C ILE A 130 14.54 -7.93 -3.62
N PRO A 131 13.62 -8.90 -3.46
CA PRO A 131 13.66 -10.12 -4.29
C PRO A 131 13.47 -9.89 -5.79
N LYS A 132 12.73 -8.84 -6.16
CA LYS A 132 12.39 -8.54 -7.56
C LYS A 132 12.01 -7.08 -7.76
N TYR A 133 12.49 -6.52 -8.86
CA TYR A 133 12.27 -5.14 -9.29
C TYR A 133 11.47 -5.06 -10.59
N CYS A 134 10.75 -3.97 -10.77
CA CYS A 134 10.19 -3.55 -12.06
C CYS A 134 10.90 -2.28 -12.53
N ILE A 135 11.34 -2.29 -13.79
CA ILE A 135 12.00 -1.16 -14.45
C ILE A 135 10.96 -0.47 -15.33
N TRP A 136 10.77 0.82 -15.11
CA TRP A 136 9.80 1.64 -15.81
C TRP A 136 10.51 2.60 -16.77
N ARG A 137 9.98 2.71 -17.98
CA ARG A 137 10.42 3.64 -19.02
C ARG A 137 9.18 4.27 -19.65
N ASP A 138 9.15 5.60 -19.72
CA ASP A 138 8.09 6.39 -20.38
C ASP A 138 6.66 6.09 -19.88
N GLY A 139 6.56 5.64 -18.62
CA GLY A 139 5.30 5.33 -17.94
C GLY A 139 4.88 3.86 -18.03
N GLU A 140 5.64 3.00 -18.69
CA GLU A 140 5.33 1.57 -18.82
C GLU A 140 6.43 0.70 -18.21
N VAL A 141 6.07 -0.50 -17.77
CA VAL A 141 7.05 -1.49 -17.29
C VAL A 141 7.80 -2.07 -18.49
N ALA A 142 9.08 -1.75 -18.58
CA ALA A 142 9.97 -2.19 -19.65
C ALA A 142 10.65 -3.53 -19.37
N GLY A 143 10.69 -3.96 -18.10
CA GLY A 143 11.28 -5.23 -17.71
C GLY A 143 11.26 -5.45 -16.20
N GLU A 144 11.73 -6.61 -15.79
CA GLU A 144 11.94 -6.99 -14.40
C GLU A 144 13.40 -7.42 -14.20
N ALA A 145 13.91 -7.27 -12.98
CA ALA A 145 15.26 -7.65 -12.62
C ALA A 145 15.34 -8.20 -11.18
N SER A 146 16.36 -9.01 -10.91
CA SER A 146 16.69 -9.50 -9.55
C SER A 146 17.48 -8.48 -8.72
N ASP A 147 18.16 -7.56 -9.39
CA ASP A 147 18.87 -6.44 -8.79
C ASP A 147 18.83 -5.24 -9.76
N VAL A 148 19.25 -4.07 -9.28
CA VAL A 148 19.28 -2.84 -10.07
C VAL A 148 20.60 -2.08 -9.91
N VAL A 149 21.68 -2.80 -9.66
CA VAL A 149 23.01 -2.18 -9.43
C VAL A 149 23.44 -1.35 -10.64
N ASP A 150 23.27 -1.90 -11.84
CA ASP A 150 23.66 -1.25 -13.10
C ASP A 150 22.77 -0.06 -13.50
N LEU A 151 21.60 0.09 -12.85
CA LEU A 151 20.66 1.18 -13.11
C LEU A 151 20.73 2.27 -12.04
N TRP A 152 21.59 2.12 -11.03
CA TRP A 152 21.70 3.03 -9.90
C TRP A 152 22.95 3.91 -10.03
N ASP A 153 22.77 5.13 -10.51
CA ASP A 153 23.83 6.14 -10.60
C ASP A 153 23.83 7.11 -9.39
N ASP A 154 24.79 8.04 -9.38
CA ASP A 154 24.94 9.07 -8.34
C ASP A 154 23.76 10.06 -8.24
N SER A 155 22.81 10.01 -9.19
CA SER A 155 21.61 10.82 -9.21
C SER A 155 20.39 10.10 -8.63
N MET A 156 20.41 8.78 -8.45
CA MET A 156 19.23 8.03 -8.02
C MET A 156 18.88 8.28 -6.56
N VAL A 157 17.58 8.44 -6.28
CA VAL A 157 17.02 8.61 -4.95
C VAL A 157 16.00 7.51 -4.70
N GLY A 158 16.15 6.77 -3.62
CA GLY A 158 15.24 5.73 -3.18
C GLY A 158 14.20 6.25 -2.19
N PHE A 159 12.97 5.77 -2.33
CA PHE A 159 11.82 6.06 -1.47
C PHE A 159 11.25 4.73 -0.97
N LEU A 160 11.10 4.62 0.35
CA LEU A 160 10.39 3.53 0.99
C LEU A 160 9.05 4.05 1.50
N LEU A 161 7.99 3.37 1.08
CA LEU A 161 6.61 3.73 1.40
C LEU A 161 5.95 2.59 2.18
N GLY A 162 5.14 2.93 3.15
CA GLY A 162 4.41 1.99 3.97
C GLY A 162 3.47 1.09 3.20
N CYS A 163 3.12 -0.03 3.83
CA CYS A 163 2.18 -1.01 3.30
C CYS A 163 1.16 -1.44 4.37
N SER A 164 -0.06 -1.75 3.90
CA SER A 164 -1.18 -2.16 4.77
C SER A 164 -0.96 -3.50 5.48
N PHE A 165 -0.01 -4.34 5.05
CA PHE A 165 0.27 -5.64 5.69
C PHE A 165 0.53 -5.51 7.20
N SER A 166 1.07 -4.37 7.64
CA SER A 166 1.43 -4.11 9.04
C SER A 166 0.23 -4.22 10.01
N TRP A 167 -0.98 -3.81 9.60
CA TRP A 167 -2.16 -3.88 10.46
C TRP A 167 -3.07 -5.10 10.19
N GLU A 168 -2.86 -5.86 9.11
CA GLU A 168 -3.67 -7.05 8.82
C GLU A 168 -3.49 -8.13 9.90
N SER A 169 -2.24 -8.36 10.32
CA SER A 169 -1.92 -9.29 11.40
C SER A 169 -2.55 -8.88 12.72
N ILE A 170 -2.72 -7.58 12.95
CA ILE A 170 -3.32 -7.00 14.15
C ILE A 170 -4.83 -7.20 14.12
N LEU A 171 -5.48 -6.87 12.99
CA LEU A 171 -6.91 -7.12 12.81
C LEU A 171 -7.26 -8.61 13.00
N GLN A 172 -6.43 -9.53 12.50
CA GLN A 172 -6.61 -10.96 12.72
C GLN A 172 -6.58 -11.34 14.21
N ARG A 173 -5.60 -10.84 14.97
CA ARG A 173 -5.50 -11.09 16.43
C ARG A 173 -6.67 -10.49 17.21
N GLU A 174 -7.24 -9.40 16.72
CA GLU A 174 -8.40 -8.71 17.32
C GLU A 174 -9.77 -9.34 16.93
N GLY A 175 -9.74 -10.48 16.23
CA GLY A 175 -10.95 -11.18 15.78
C GLY A 175 -11.65 -10.51 14.60
N LEU A 176 -10.91 -9.73 13.80
CA LEU A 176 -11.38 -9.01 12.61
C LEU A 176 -10.57 -9.42 11.37
N PRO A 177 -10.40 -10.72 11.07
CA PRO A 177 -9.53 -11.15 9.97
C PRO A 177 -9.96 -10.55 8.62
N PRO A 178 -9.04 -9.94 7.86
CA PRO A 178 -9.32 -9.53 6.49
C PRO A 178 -9.71 -10.73 5.61
N ARG A 179 -10.72 -10.55 4.75
CA ARG A 179 -11.27 -11.67 3.94
C ARG A 179 -10.23 -12.37 3.05
N GLN A 180 -9.31 -11.61 2.44
CA GLN A 180 -8.25 -12.20 1.61
C GLN A 180 -7.31 -13.11 2.41
N VAL A 181 -7.11 -12.81 3.71
CA VAL A 181 -6.32 -13.65 4.61
C VAL A 181 -7.09 -14.93 4.95
N GLU A 182 -8.39 -14.83 5.23
CA GLU A 182 -9.25 -16.02 5.41
C GLU A 182 -9.25 -16.93 4.18
N GLN A 183 -9.19 -16.34 2.98
CA GLN A 183 -9.26 -17.06 1.70
C GLN A 183 -7.88 -17.45 1.13
N GLY A 184 -6.78 -16.99 1.72
CA GLY A 184 -5.43 -17.27 1.24
C GLY A 184 -5.12 -16.69 -0.15
N VAL A 185 -5.65 -15.50 -0.45
CA VAL A 185 -5.50 -14.82 -1.76
C VAL A 185 -4.93 -13.41 -1.60
N ASN A 186 -4.55 -12.76 -2.70
CA ASN A 186 -4.08 -11.37 -2.65
C ASN A 186 -5.25 -10.40 -2.48
N VAL A 187 -5.01 -9.32 -1.72
CA VAL A 187 -6.03 -8.28 -1.50
C VAL A 187 -6.50 -7.68 -2.84
N PRO A 188 -7.82 -7.54 -3.06
CA PRO A 188 -8.33 -6.90 -4.27
C PRO A 188 -8.08 -5.39 -4.21
N MET A 189 -7.53 -4.85 -5.29
CA MET A 189 -7.23 -3.44 -5.44
C MET A 189 -7.89 -2.87 -6.68
N PHE A 190 -8.38 -1.63 -6.58
CA PHE A 190 -9.19 -0.96 -7.58
C PHE A 190 -8.66 0.44 -7.84
N GLN A 191 -8.56 0.81 -9.11
CA GLN A 191 -8.33 2.19 -9.50
C GLN A 191 -9.66 2.96 -9.44
N THR A 192 -9.73 3.96 -8.57
CA THR A 192 -10.92 4.81 -8.43
C THR A 192 -10.99 5.86 -9.54
N SER A 193 -12.09 6.63 -9.59
CA SER A 193 -12.15 7.86 -10.40
C SER A 193 -11.64 9.10 -9.65
N LEU A 194 -11.22 8.97 -8.39
CA LEU A 194 -10.75 10.08 -7.57
C LEU A 194 -9.30 10.38 -7.91
N ARG A 195 -8.98 11.66 -8.16
CA ARG A 195 -7.62 12.10 -8.47
C ARG A 195 -6.81 12.32 -7.19
N ASN A 196 -5.54 11.95 -7.22
CA ASN A 196 -4.58 12.40 -6.22
C ASN A 196 -4.25 13.87 -6.43
N ALA A 197 -3.79 14.54 -5.38
CA ALA A 197 -3.22 15.88 -5.50
C ALA A 197 -1.96 15.80 -6.39
N SER A 198 -2.00 16.50 -7.52
CA SER A 198 -0.93 16.44 -8.53
C SER A 198 0.25 17.34 -8.14
N VAL A 199 1.47 16.90 -8.42
CA VAL A 199 2.70 17.66 -8.16
C VAL A 199 3.71 17.41 -9.27
N GLY A 200 4.12 18.47 -9.96
CA GLY A 200 5.04 18.35 -11.09
C GLY A 200 4.49 17.35 -12.12
N PRO A 201 5.28 16.37 -12.57
CA PRO A 201 4.81 15.34 -13.51
C PRO A 201 3.95 14.26 -12.83
N PHE A 202 3.91 14.19 -11.50
CA PHE A 202 3.21 13.13 -10.77
C PHE A 202 1.74 13.48 -10.57
N ALA A 203 0.88 12.59 -11.05
CA ALA A 203 -0.56 12.70 -10.90
C ALA A 203 -1.16 11.29 -10.76
N GLY A 204 -2.29 10.98 -11.38
CA GLY A 204 -2.92 9.66 -11.27
C GLY A 204 -4.14 9.61 -10.34
N ASN A 205 -4.89 8.54 -10.49
CA ASN A 205 -6.05 8.26 -9.66
C ASN A 205 -5.63 7.53 -8.37
N LEU A 206 -6.37 7.75 -7.29
CA LEU A 206 -6.24 6.98 -6.07
C LEU A 206 -6.52 5.50 -6.36
N VAL A 207 -5.61 4.63 -5.92
CA VAL A 207 -5.83 3.19 -5.87
C VAL A 207 -6.25 2.81 -4.46
N VAL A 208 -7.32 2.02 -4.34
CA VAL A 208 -7.81 1.52 -3.06
C VAL A 208 -7.74 0.01 -2.99
N SER A 209 -7.42 -0.53 -1.82
CA SER A 209 -7.61 -1.94 -1.49
C SER A 209 -8.95 -2.11 -0.78
N MET A 210 -9.64 -3.24 -0.98
CA MET A 210 -10.98 -3.47 -0.43
C MET A 210 -11.01 -4.70 0.48
N ARG A 211 -11.63 -4.58 1.64
CA ARG A 211 -11.91 -5.68 2.57
C ARG A 211 -13.36 -5.55 3.07
N PRO A 212 -14.19 -6.60 3.02
CA PRO A 212 -15.55 -6.53 3.53
C PRO A 212 -15.60 -6.69 5.05
N TYR A 213 -16.48 -5.92 5.71
CA TYR A 213 -16.76 -6.02 7.15
C TYR A 213 -18.24 -5.79 7.45
N LEU A 214 -18.71 -6.28 8.60
CA LEU A 214 -20.04 -5.93 9.10
C LEU A 214 -20.08 -4.45 9.53
N PRO A 215 -21.21 -3.74 9.35
CA PRO A 215 -21.39 -2.37 9.84
C PRO A 215 -21.02 -2.16 11.31
N SER A 216 -21.31 -3.15 12.17
CA SER A 216 -20.99 -3.11 13.60
C SER A 216 -19.49 -3.18 13.92
N GLN A 217 -18.66 -3.62 12.96
CA GLN A 217 -17.22 -3.75 13.12
C GLN A 217 -16.46 -2.49 12.69
N LEU A 218 -17.09 -1.60 11.90
CA LEU A 218 -16.40 -0.50 11.23
C LEU A 218 -15.68 0.44 12.19
N GLY A 219 -16.29 0.81 13.32
CA GLY A 219 -15.65 1.68 14.31
C GLY A 219 -14.39 1.07 14.92
N ARG A 220 -14.37 -0.25 15.19
CA ARG A 220 -13.17 -0.96 15.68
C ARG A 220 -12.10 -1.06 14.59
N VAL A 221 -12.50 -1.39 13.37
CA VAL A 221 -11.61 -1.49 12.21
C VAL A 221 -10.93 -0.14 11.92
N GLU A 222 -11.70 0.95 11.92
CA GLU A 222 -11.19 2.31 11.74
C GLU A 222 -10.25 2.70 12.88
N ALA A 223 -10.63 2.47 14.14
CA ALA A 223 -9.79 2.82 15.29
C ALA A 223 -8.44 2.09 15.26
N ILE A 224 -8.45 0.78 14.94
CA ILE A 224 -7.21 -0.02 14.85
C ILE A 224 -6.34 0.49 13.71
N THR A 225 -6.89 0.61 12.50
CA THR A 225 -6.09 0.95 11.31
C THR A 225 -5.62 2.41 11.30
N SER A 226 -6.40 3.33 11.87
CA SER A 226 -6.02 4.75 11.97
C SER A 226 -4.83 5.01 12.89
N ALA A 227 -4.54 4.11 13.82
CA ALA A 227 -3.35 4.18 14.67
C ALA A 227 -2.03 3.92 13.91
N TYR A 228 -2.08 3.53 12.62
CA TYR A 228 -0.91 3.20 11.80
C TYR A 228 -0.86 4.08 10.54
N PRO A 229 -0.65 5.41 10.66
CA PRO A 229 -0.58 6.30 9.50
C PRO A 229 0.54 5.94 8.53
N GLY A 230 1.66 5.40 9.03
CA GLY A 230 2.76 4.86 8.23
C GLY A 230 2.42 3.57 7.47
N ALA A 231 1.19 3.05 7.57
CA ALA A 231 0.67 1.89 6.86
C ALA A 231 -0.71 2.18 6.22
N HIS A 232 -0.84 3.36 5.60
CA HIS A 232 -2.05 3.94 4.98
C HIS A 232 -3.11 4.50 5.95
N GLY A 233 -3.07 4.12 7.23
CA GLY A 233 -4.01 4.60 8.24
C GLY A 233 -5.43 4.04 8.08
N GLY A 234 -6.42 4.80 8.53
CA GLY A 234 -7.82 4.42 8.51
C GLY A 234 -8.44 4.32 7.11
N PRO A 235 -9.63 3.72 6.99
CA PRO A 235 -10.35 3.62 5.73
C PRO A 235 -10.54 4.99 5.07
N VAL A 236 -10.51 5.02 3.73
CA VAL A 236 -10.86 6.20 2.94
C VAL A 236 -12.35 6.22 2.59
N HIS A 237 -13.00 5.06 2.60
CA HIS A 237 -14.42 4.92 2.31
C HIS A 237 -14.97 3.57 2.81
N TRP A 238 -16.28 3.47 3.01
CA TRP A 238 -17.02 2.21 3.08
C TRP A 238 -18.44 2.40 2.56
N GLY A 239 -19.05 1.33 2.08
CA GLY A 239 -20.42 1.37 1.57
C GLY A 239 -20.48 1.42 0.05
N ASP A 240 -21.13 2.44 -0.53
CA ASP A 240 -21.46 2.49 -1.95
C ASP A 240 -20.21 2.81 -2.82
N PRO A 241 -19.66 1.82 -3.56
CA PRO A 241 -18.46 2.00 -4.37
C PRO A 241 -18.61 3.07 -5.46
N THR A 242 -19.83 3.46 -5.83
CA THR A 242 -20.06 4.50 -6.85
C THR A 242 -19.56 5.87 -6.42
N GLU A 243 -19.45 6.14 -5.12
CA GLU A 243 -18.84 7.36 -4.60
C GLU A 243 -17.32 7.43 -4.88
N LEU A 244 -16.69 6.27 -5.12
CA LEU A 244 -15.30 6.15 -5.59
C LEU A 244 -15.21 6.04 -7.12
N GLY A 245 -16.33 6.15 -7.83
CA GLY A 245 -16.41 5.91 -9.28
C GLY A 245 -16.27 4.45 -9.68
N LEU A 246 -16.54 3.52 -8.76
CA LEU A 246 -16.55 2.08 -8.99
C LEU A 246 -17.99 1.57 -9.04
N THR A 247 -18.25 0.53 -9.82
CA THR A 247 -19.52 -0.19 -9.82
C THR A 247 -19.43 -1.42 -8.92
N PHE A 248 -20.57 -1.89 -8.40
CA PHE A 248 -20.61 -3.13 -7.62
C PHE A 248 -20.10 -4.34 -8.41
N SER A 249 -20.34 -4.39 -9.72
CA SER A 249 -19.82 -5.49 -10.56
C SER A 249 -18.31 -5.45 -10.69
N GLN A 250 -17.69 -4.27 -10.71
CA GLN A 250 -16.23 -4.14 -10.73
C GLN A 250 -15.58 -4.76 -9.49
N LEU A 251 -16.25 -4.83 -8.33
CA LEU A 251 -15.68 -5.46 -7.12
C LEU A 251 -15.35 -6.95 -7.30
N THR A 252 -15.91 -7.61 -8.31
CA THR A 252 -15.61 -9.01 -8.67
C THR A 252 -14.44 -9.16 -9.65
N ARG A 253 -13.89 -8.04 -10.14
CA ARG A 253 -12.83 -7.99 -11.16
C ARG A 253 -11.81 -6.91 -10.77
N PRO A 254 -11.00 -7.15 -9.72
CA PRO A 254 -10.02 -6.18 -9.28
C PRO A 254 -8.99 -5.87 -10.37
N CYS A 255 -8.46 -4.65 -10.33
CA CYS A 255 -7.39 -4.21 -11.22
C CYS A 255 -6.07 -4.91 -10.87
N TRP A 256 -5.86 -5.21 -9.58
CA TRP A 256 -4.75 -6.00 -9.05
C TRP A 256 -5.22 -6.91 -7.90
N GLY A 257 -4.55 -8.04 -7.73
CA GLY A 257 -4.90 -9.04 -6.71
C GLY A 257 -6.09 -9.90 -7.13
N ASP A 258 -6.73 -10.53 -6.15
CA ASP A 258 -7.75 -11.56 -6.36
C ASP A 258 -9.11 -11.10 -5.82
N PRO A 259 -10.24 -11.45 -6.47
CA PRO A 259 -11.56 -11.12 -5.95
C PRO A 259 -11.84 -11.87 -4.65
N VAL A 260 -12.56 -11.22 -3.72
CA VAL A 260 -12.95 -11.81 -2.43
C VAL A 260 -14.46 -11.87 -2.28
N GLU A 261 -14.94 -12.79 -1.45
CA GLU A 261 -16.35 -12.91 -1.12
C GLU A 261 -16.81 -11.75 -0.22
N ILE A 262 -17.92 -11.10 -0.57
CA ILE A 262 -18.64 -10.17 0.33
C ILE A 262 -19.89 -10.91 0.81
N ARG A 263 -19.95 -11.29 2.09
CA ARG A 263 -21.06 -12.07 2.67
C ARG A 263 -22.29 -11.20 2.90
N PRO A 264 -23.49 -11.81 3.00
CA PRO A 264 -24.70 -11.09 3.36
C PRO A 264 -24.53 -10.26 4.63
N GLY A 265 -24.87 -8.97 4.56
CA GLY A 265 -24.77 -8.03 5.67
C GLY A 265 -23.41 -7.31 5.79
N GLU A 266 -22.38 -7.74 5.05
CA GLU A 266 -21.11 -7.02 4.98
C GLU A 266 -21.19 -5.86 3.98
N VAL A 267 -20.38 -4.83 4.23
CA VAL A 267 -20.14 -3.72 3.32
C VAL A 267 -18.67 -3.71 2.89
N PRO A 268 -18.38 -3.31 1.64
CA PRO A 268 -16.99 -3.14 1.22
C PRO A 268 -16.39 -1.92 1.93
N VAL A 269 -15.20 -2.09 2.49
CA VAL A 269 -14.41 -1.03 3.14
C VAL A 269 -13.13 -0.84 2.34
N PHE A 270 -12.77 0.40 2.08
CA PHE A 270 -11.69 0.77 1.17
C PHE A 270 -10.60 1.54 1.90
N TRP A 271 -9.35 1.16 1.67
CA TRP A 271 -8.15 1.86 2.16
C TRP A 271 -7.32 2.34 0.98
N ALA A 272 -6.65 3.48 1.13
CA ALA A 272 -5.60 3.87 0.18
C ALA A 272 -4.53 2.76 0.09
N CYS A 273 -3.94 2.59 -1.10
CA CYS A 273 -3.04 1.47 -1.37
C CYS A 273 -1.71 1.95 -1.95
N GLY A 274 -0.63 1.27 -1.56
CA GLY A 274 0.75 1.48 -2.02
C GLY A 274 1.01 1.16 -3.49
N VAL A 275 -0.03 0.79 -4.26
CA VAL A 275 -0.02 0.74 -5.73
C VAL A 275 -0.26 2.12 -6.34
N THR A 276 -0.79 3.10 -5.57
CA THR A 276 -1.00 4.47 -6.07
C THR A 276 0.25 5.12 -6.69
N PRO A 277 1.47 4.99 -6.10
CA PRO A 277 2.70 5.41 -6.76
C PRO A 277 2.89 4.89 -8.19
N GLN A 278 2.45 3.66 -8.50
CA GLN A 278 2.55 3.12 -9.87
C GLN A 278 1.68 3.90 -10.86
N THR A 279 0.49 4.34 -10.44
CA THR A 279 -0.36 5.22 -11.28
C THR A 279 0.29 6.59 -11.50
N ALA A 280 0.95 7.12 -10.46
CA ALA A 280 1.69 8.37 -10.56
C ALA A 280 2.90 8.26 -11.50
N LEU A 281 3.64 7.15 -11.46
CA LEU A 281 4.74 6.87 -12.38
C LEU A 281 4.25 6.72 -13.83
N ARG A 282 3.09 6.08 -14.02
CA ARG A 282 2.46 5.95 -15.35
C ARG A 282 2.17 7.30 -15.98
N GLU A 283 1.62 8.24 -15.22
CA GLU A 283 1.33 9.58 -15.71
C GLU A 283 2.58 10.46 -15.84
N ALA A 284 3.56 10.30 -14.95
CA ALA A 284 4.79 11.07 -14.99
C ALA A 284 5.65 10.75 -16.22
N ARG A 285 5.52 9.54 -16.77
CA ARG A 285 6.20 9.08 -17.99
C ARG A 285 7.70 9.39 -17.98
N LEU A 286 8.34 9.14 -16.84
CA LEU A 286 9.75 9.45 -16.66
C LEU A 286 10.63 8.56 -17.55
N PRO A 287 11.79 9.04 -17.99
CA PRO A 287 12.74 8.24 -18.75
C PRO A 287 13.23 7.02 -17.98
N LEU A 288 13.25 7.07 -16.64
CA LEU A 288 13.57 5.95 -15.76
C LEU A 288 12.81 6.10 -14.44
N ALA A 289 12.18 5.01 -14.01
CA ALA A 289 11.82 4.78 -12.62
C ALA A 289 12.03 3.31 -12.28
N ILE A 290 12.31 3.01 -11.02
CA ILE A 290 12.48 1.64 -10.53
C ILE A 290 11.49 1.44 -9.40
N THR A 291 10.82 0.32 -9.36
CA THR A 291 10.02 -0.09 -8.20
C THR A 291 10.36 -1.52 -7.81
N HIS A 292 9.90 -1.94 -6.64
CA HIS A 292 9.73 -3.37 -6.40
C HIS A 292 8.65 -3.95 -7.33
N ALA A 293 8.71 -5.26 -7.59
CA ALA A 293 7.62 -5.97 -8.25
C ALA A 293 6.47 -6.24 -7.27
N PRO A 294 5.20 -6.31 -7.72
CA PRO A 294 4.07 -6.60 -6.85
C PRO A 294 4.30 -7.88 -6.02
N GLY A 295 4.09 -7.79 -4.71
CA GLY A 295 4.31 -8.91 -3.78
C GLY A 295 5.77 -9.14 -3.35
N HIS A 296 6.75 -8.40 -3.89
CA HIS A 296 8.18 -8.55 -3.59
C HIS A 296 8.69 -7.31 -2.83
N MET A 297 8.22 -7.09 -1.62
CA MET A 297 8.47 -5.85 -0.87
C MET A 297 9.86 -5.84 -0.20
N PHE A 298 10.32 -4.65 0.19
CA PHE A 298 11.50 -4.52 1.05
C PHE A 298 11.14 -4.79 2.51
N ILE A 299 11.93 -5.61 3.22
CA ILE A 299 11.71 -5.85 4.66
C ILE A 299 12.58 -4.89 5.48
N CYS A 300 11.91 -4.00 6.21
CA CYS A 300 12.54 -3.04 7.11
C CYS A 300 13.01 -3.69 8.41
N ASP A 301 13.86 -3.01 9.17
CA ASP A 301 14.16 -3.35 10.57
C ASP A 301 13.09 -2.87 11.55
N LEU A 302 12.16 -2.02 11.09
CA LEU A 302 11.01 -1.60 11.87
C LEU A 302 10.04 -2.78 12.05
N GLN A 303 9.56 -2.97 13.26
CA GLN A 303 8.44 -3.86 13.54
C GLN A 303 7.10 -3.13 13.39
N ASP A 304 6.04 -3.87 13.08
CA ASP A 304 4.69 -3.31 12.89
C ASP A 304 4.24 -2.46 14.09
N SER A 305 4.62 -2.91 15.30
CA SER A 305 4.31 -2.20 16.55
C SER A 305 4.98 -0.83 16.70
N GLU A 306 6.08 -0.58 15.99
CA GLU A 306 6.82 0.68 16.00
C GLU A 306 6.20 1.74 15.06
N LEU A 307 5.27 1.34 14.16
CA LEU A 307 4.50 2.27 13.31
C LEU A 307 3.26 2.85 14.00
N LYS A 308 2.89 2.34 15.18
CA LYS A 308 1.72 2.78 15.93
C LYS A 308 1.94 4.18 16.51
N VAL A 309 0.93 5.05 16.40
CA VAL A 309 0.89 6.40 16.99
C VAL A 309 -0.24 6.51 18.00
#